data_AF-A0A2W5X7K7-F1
#
_entry.id   AF-A0A2W5X7K7-F1
#
_cell.length_a   1.000
_cell.length_b   1.000
_cell.length_c   1.000
_cell.angle_alpha   90.00
_cell.angle_beta   90.00
_cell.angle_gamma   90.00
#
_symmetry.space_group_name_H-M   'P 1'
#
loop_
_entity.id
_entity.type
_entity.pdbx_description
1 polymer ?
#
loop_
_entity_poly.entity_id
_entity_poly.type
_entity_poly.pdbx_seq_one_letter_code
_entity_poly.pdbx_strand_id
1 'polypeptide(L)'
;MKGLRVAALLAAMTIGAGCQGSFGGGTGLPTTMSTLGPGALASTTPGPASTASAAPQQPQNATASFSLTEEGPGFTCPALDGGYSCVVRLNVPAPSPTPSASSSGSRKGKKPTPSPTPSPTPTPTPAPAASASPGTIASPSPTPASPSMSVAVSIYPADAPKMVIVSKEKLPPTVAVMRLALVPSVDFTLDGAAMAQFTLPDTEFGNRGFALQFFEETVGKKNKRSTHPLYSLTKSQLDKQTLTFSLKPPKLTLPKGHKYLMVLYADQRPATPSPAPSSSVTPQASPVLQPDNPVPAPSSTPQP
;
A
#
# COMPACT_ATOMS: atom_id res chain seq x y z
N MET A 1 -27.46 -0.98 27.45
CA MET A 1 -26.38 -0.04 27.07
C MET A 1 -26.98 1.04 26.17
N LYS A 2 -27.08 2.28 26.66
CA LYS A 2 -27.74 3.39 25.93
C LYS A 2 -26.78 3.93 24.87
N GLY A 3 -27.16 3.80 23.60
CA GLY A 3 -26.37 4.25 22.46
C GLY A 3 -26.36 5.77 22.36
N LEU A 4 -25.21 6.36 22.70
CA LEU A 4 -24.90 7.76 22.45
C LEU A 4 -24.74 7.96 20.94
N ARG A 5 -25.76 8.51 20.28
CA ARG A 5 -25.67 8.93 18.89
C ARG A 5 -24.95 10.27 18.84
N VAL A 6 -23.64 10.22 18.61
CA VAL A 6 -22.87 11.40 18.20
C VAL A 6 -23.27 11.72 16.77
N ALA A 7 -24.11 12.74 16.60
CA ALA A 7 -24.33 13.37 15.31
C ALA A 7 -23.05 14.10 14.93
N ALA A 8 -22.25 13.50 14.05
CA ALA A 8 -21.08 14.14 13.49
C ALA A 8 -21.54 15.27 12.55
N LEU A 9 -21.30 16.50 12.98
CA LEU A 9 -21.35 17.68 12.13
C LEU A 9 -20.29 17.49 11.03
N LEU A 10 -20.70 17.33 9.78
CA LEU A 10 -19.80 17.49 8.63
C LEU A 10 -19.46 18.99 8.52
N ALA A 11 -18.41 19.41 9.22
CA ALA A 11 -17.72 20.64 8.88
C ALA A 11 -16.97 20.39 7.57
N ALA A 12 -17.35 21.10 6.52
CA ALA A 12 -16.59 21.16 5.28
C ALA A 12 -15.23 21.81 5.59
N MET A 13 -14.23 20.99 5.91
CA MET A 13 -12.84 21.45 5.96
C MET A 13 -12.37 21.69 4.53
N THR A 14 -12.32 22.96 4.15
CA THR A 14 -11.53 23.45 3.02
C THR A 14 -10.06 23.15 3.33
N ILE A 15 -9.55 22.05 2.76
CA ILE A 15 -8.15 21.66 2.89
C ILE A 15 -7.30 22.72 2.19
N GLY A 16 -6.41 23.35 2.96
CA GLY A 16 -5.43 24.30 2.45
C GLY A 16 -4.57 23.69 1.34
N ALA A 17 -4.36 24.49 0.30
CA ALA A 17 -3.52 24.17 -0.84
C ALA A 17 -2.09 23.85 -0.40
N GLY A 18 -1.75 22.56 -0.40
CA GLY A 18 -0.38 22.07 -0.32
C GLY A 18 -0.15 21.13 -1.49
N CYS A 19 0.70 21.53 -2.43
CA CYS A 19 1.20 20.76 -3.58
C CYS A 19 0.21 20.52 -4.74
N GLN A 20 -0.16 21.60 -5.45
CA GLN A 20 -0.53 21.49 -6.87
C GLN A 20 0.76 21.31 -7.71
N GLY A 21 1.17 20.06 -7.91
CA GLY A 21 2.08 19.74 -9.02
C GLY A 21 1.29 19.72 -10.32
N SER A 22 1.67 20.54 -11.29
CA SER A 22 1.12 20.53 -12.66
C SER A 22 1.22 19.14 -13.30
N PHE A 23 0.22 18.73 -14.05
CA PHE A 23 0.21 17.48 -14.81
C PHE A 23 1.08 17.69 -16.06
N GLY A 24 2.36 17.37 -15.95
CA GLY A 24 3.23 17.28 -17.12
C GLY A 24 2.72 16.16 -18.01
N GLY A 25 2.17 16.52 -19.17
CA GLY A 25 1.90 15.60 -20.27
C GLY A 25 3.21 14.99 -20.76
N GLY A 26 3.65 13.93 -20.10
CA GLY A 26 4.82 13.15 -20.47
C GLY A 26 4.47 12.12 -21.53
N THR A 27 4.09 12.54 -22.72
CA THR A 27 4.21 11.70 -23.92
C THR A 27 5.67 11.75 -24.39
N GLY A 28 6.57 11.22 -23.57
CA GLY A 28 7.96 10.96 -23.96
C GLY A 28 8.00 9.64 -24.70
N LEU A 29 7.87 9.67 -26.03
CA LEU A 29 8.26 8.57 -26.89
C LEU A 29 9.75 8.24 -26.64
N PRO A 30 10.15 6.98 -26.47
CA PRO A 30 11.56 6.63 -26.47
C PRO A 30 12.10 6.79 -27.90
N THR A 31 12.77 7.90 -28.19
CA THR A 31 13.57 8.07 -29.41
C THR A 31 14.87 7.29 -29.25
N THR A 32 14.83 5.97 -29.51
CA THR A 32 16.06 5.19 -29.72
C THR A 32 16.59 5.51 -31.12
N MET A 33 17.62 6.35 -31.21
CA MET A 33 18.42 6.43 -32.43
C MET A 33 19.18 5.11 -32.58
N SER A 34 18.78 4.30 -33.55
CA SER A 34 19.54 3.15 -34.00
C SER A 34 20.64 3.61 -34.93
N THR A 35 21.88 3.55 -34.44
CA THR A 35 23.09 3.71 -35.24
C THR A 35 23.24 2.49 -36.15
N LEU A 36 23.12 2.68 -37.46
CA LEU A 36 23.37 1.65 -38.47
C LEU A 36 24.85 1.26 -38.48
N GLY A 37 25.15 0.04 -38.01
CA GLY A 37 26.41 -0.65 -38.28
C GLY A 37 26.19 -1.72 -39.36
N PRO A 38 27.03 -1.81 -40.41
CA PRO A 38 26.90 -2.85 -41.42
C PRO A 38 27.66 -4.10 -40.99
N GLY A 39 27.01 -5.26 -41.07
CA GLY A 39 27.70 -6.55 -41.16
C GLY A 39 27.22 -7.61 -40.17
N ALA A 40 26.39 -8.54 -40.65
CA ALA A 40 26.60 -9.99 -40.59
C ALA A 40 25.25 -10.70 -40.79
N LEU A 41 25.17 -11.48 -41.86
CA LEU A 41 24.07 -12.38 -42.18
C LEU A 41 24.11 -13.58 -41.21
N ALA A 42 23.10 -13.71 -40.35
CA ALA A 42 22.76 -14.97 -39.69
C ALA A 42 21.24 -15.08 -39.57
N SER A 43 20.65 -15.81 -40.52
CA SER A 43 19.23 -16.15 -40.58
C SER A 43 18.90 -17.20 -39.52
N THR A 44 18.26 -16.77 -38.43
CA THR A 44 17.45 -17.64 -37.57
C THR A 44 16.07 -17.03 -37.49
N THR A 45 15.10 -17.68 -38.12
CA THR A 45 13.70 -17.26 -38.17
C THR A 45 13.09 -17.36 -36.76
N PRO A 46 12.74 -16.26 -36.08
CA PRO A 46 12.03 -16.31 -34.82
C PRO A 46 10.55 -16.55 -35.13
N GLY A 47 10.02 -17.70 -34.69
CA GLY A 47 8.57 -17.93 -34.72
C GLY A 47 7.84 -16.86 -33.89
N PRO A 48 6.60 -16.49 -34.26
CA PRO A 48 5.85 -15.47 -33.54
C PRO A 48 5.61 -15.95 -32.11
N ALA A 49 6.25 -15.28 -31.14
CA ALA A 49 6.00 -15.47 -29.73
C ALA A 49 4.55 -15.07 -29.46
N SER A 50 3.67 -16.06 -29.34
CA SER A 50 2.29 -15.87 -28.90
C SER A 50 2.32 -15.31 -27.48
N THR A 51 2.04 -14.02 -27.34
CA THR A 51 1.78 -13.36 -26.05
C THR A 51 0.50 -13.95 -25.48
N ALA A 52 0.65 -15.02 -24.70
CA ALA A 52 -0.44 -15.60 -23.93
C ALA A 52 -1.02 -14.50 -23.03
N SER A 53 -2.29 -14.18 -23.24
CA SER A 53 -3.06 -13.29 -22.38
C SER A 53 -3.03 -13.87 -20.97
N ALA A 54 -2.33 -13.20 -20.05
CA ALA A 54 -2.21 -13.67 -18.67
C ALA A 54 -3.61 -13.83 -18.08
N ALA A 55 -3.93 -15.04 -17.60
CA ALA A 55 -5.20 -15.31 -16.94
C ALA A 55 -5.41 -14.35 -15.76
N PRO A 56 -6.67 -14.00 -15.43
CA PRO A 56 -6.97 -13.12 -14.30
C PRO A 56 -6.32 -13.68 -13.02
N GLN A 57 -5.40 -12.92 -12.42
CA GLN A 57 -4.80 -13.33 -11.14
C GLN A 57 -5.90 -13.42 -10.07
N GLN A 58 -6.00 -14.57 -9.41
CA GLN A 58 -6.96 -14.80 -8.34
C GLN A 58 -6.61 -13.91 -7.14
N PRO A 59 -7.60 -13.32 -6.44
CA PRO A 59 -7.34 -12.49 -5.27
C PRO A 59 -6.60 -13.27 -4.18
N GLN A 60 -5.51 -12.69 -3.69
CA GLN A 60 -4.69 -13.24 -2.61
C GLN A 60 -4.90 -12.43 -1.33
N ASN A 61 -4.98 -13.10 -0.19
CA ASN A 61 -5.19 -12.49 1.12
C ASN A 61 -4.18 -13.01 2.15
N ALA A 62 -3.59 -12.10 2.94
CA ALA A 62 -2.76 -12.43 4.09
C ALA A 62 -3.14 -11.57 5.31
N THR A 63 -2.90 -12.03 6.53
CA THR A 63 -3.19 -11.28 7.76
C THR A 63 -2.04 -11.44 8.76
N ALA A 64 -1.65 -10.35 9.40
CA ALA A 64 -0.65 -10.31 10.47
C ALA A 64 -1.03 -9.28 11.54
N SER A 65 -0.45 -9.42 12.73
CA SER A 65 -0.59 -8.45 13.83
C SER A 65 0.77 -7.87 14.17
N PHE A 66 0.80 -6.55 14.41
CA PHE A 66 2.03 -5.80 14.65
C PHE A 66 1.91 -5.02 15.96
N SER A 67 2.95 -5.07 16.78
CA SER A 67 3.07 -4.23 17.97
C SER A 67 3.51 -2.83 17.57
N LEU A 68 2.84 -1.80 18.10
CA LEU A 68 3.22 -0.41 17.90
C LEU A 68 4.23 -0.05 18.98
N THR A 69 5.52 -0.34 18.75
CA THR A 69 6.59 0.11 19.64
C THR A 69 6.94 1.58 19.37
N GLU A 70 7.31 2.28 20.43
CA GLU A 70 7.37 3.74 20.54
C GLU A 70 8.32 4.43 19.54
N GLU A 71 9.33 3.73 19.02
CA GLU A 71 10.32 4.33 18.12
C GLU A 71 10.75 3.37 16.97
N GLY A 72 9.97 3.39 15.88
CA GLY A 72 10.35 2.85 14.55
C GLY A 72 9.93 1.41 14.24
N PRO A 73 10.26 0.86 13.05
CA PRO A 73 10.32 1.44 11.71
C PRO A 73 9.05 1.08 10.92
N GLY A 74 7.85 1.30 11.47
CA GLY A 74 6.61 0.87 10.84
C GLY A 74 6.42 -0.64 10.80
N PHE A 75 5.43 -1.11 10.06
CA PHE A 75 5.16 -2.53 9.86
C PHE A 75 5.39 -2.93 8.41
N THR A 76 5.97 -4.12 8.22
CA THR A 76 6.12 -4.75 6.90
C THR A 76 4.94 -5.67 6.69
N CYS A 77 4.21 -5.46 5.60
CA CYS A 77 3.12 -6.32 5.19
C CYS A 77 3.60 -7.76 5.00
N PRO A 78 2.73 -8.77 5.25
CA PRO A 78 3.02 -10.13 4.84
C PRO A 78 3.40 -10.17 3.36
N ALA A 79 4.46 -10.91 3.01
CA ALA A 79 4.80 -11.14 1.62
C ALA A 79 3.65 -11.88 0.93
N LEU A 80 3.34 -11.45 -0.29
CA LEU A 80 2.33 -12.06 -1.14
C LEU A 80 3.03 -12.55 -2.42
N ASP A 81 2.43 -13.51 -3.10
CA ASP A 81 3.04 -14.06 -4.32
C ASP A 81 3.07 -13.01 -5.42
N GLY A 82 3.95 -13.18 -6.41
CA GLY A 82 4.05 -12.26 -7.55
C GLY A 82 4.86 -10.99 -7.27
N GLY A 83 5.64 -10.95 -6.18
CA GLY A 83 6.59 -9.85 -5.90
C GLY A 83 5.95 -8.62 -5.24
N TYR A 84 4.77 -8.79 -4.64
CA TYR A 84 4.10 -7.71 -3.92
C TYR A 84 4.58 -7.65 -2.48
N SER A 85 4.96 -6.46 -2.04
CA SER A 85 5.21 -6.20 -0.62
C SER A 85 4.89 -4.74 -0.26
N CYS A 86 4.76 -4.46 1.03
CA CYS A 86 4.61 -3.10 1.51
C CYS A 86 5.24 -2.86 2.87
N VAL A 87 5.62 -1.62 3.13
CA VAL A 87 6.10 -1.12 4.40
C VAL A 87 5.32 0.13 4.75
N VAL A 88 4.68 0.15 5.91
CA VAL A 88 3.89 1.30 6.38
C VAL A 88 4.49 1.82 7.67
N ARG A 89 4.99 3.04 7.64
CA ARG A 89 5.52 3.76 8.80
C ARG A 89 4.50 4.77 9.26
N LEU A 90 4.01 4.60 10.48
CA LEU A 90 3.13 5.54 11.15
C LEU A 90 3.95 6.24 12.22
N ASN A 91 3.98 7.57 12.23
CA ASN A 91 4.53 8.31 13.36
C ASN A 91 3.50 8.27 14.49
N VAL A 92 3.84 7.54 15.55
CA VAL A 92 3.01 7.44 16.76
C VAL A 92 3.62 8.35 17.80
N PRO A 93 2.89 9.34 18.33
CA PRO A 93 3.40 10.08 19.48
C PRO A 93 3.59 9.11 20.64
N ALA A 94 4.70 9.28 21.37
CA ALA A 94 4.95 8.59 22.63
C ALA A 94 3.68 8.64 23.51
N PRO A 95 3.26 7.52 24.14
CA PRO A 95 2.14 7.55 25.07
C PRO A 95 2.44 8.60 26.14
N SER A 96 1.58 9.62 26.22
CA SER A 96 1.71 10.60 27.30
C SER A 96 1.66 9.84 28.62
N PRO A 97 2.66 9.99 29.52
CA PRO A 97 2.67 9.27 30.77
C PRO A 97 1.36 9.57 31.47
N THR A 98 0.50 8.56 31.61
CA THR A 98 -0.76 8.70 32.31
C THR A 98 -0.40 9.24 33.69
N PRO A 99 -0.91 10.41 34.12
CA PRO A 99 -0.54 10.97 35.40
C PRO A 99 -0.86 9.92 36.45
N SER A 100 0.20 9.32 37.00
CA SER A 100 0.07 8.31 38.03
C SER A 100 -0.76 8.96 39.12
N ALA A 101 -1.95 8.41 39.39
CA ALA A 101 -2.89 8.98 40.32
C ALA A 101 -2.22 9.03 41.68
N SER A 102 -1.53 10.14 41.94
CA SER A 102 -0.92 10.42 43.23
C SER A 102 -2.10 10.52 44.16
N SER A 103 -2.25 9.50 45.00
CA SER A 103 -3.25 9.40 46.05
C SER A 103 -2.95 10.46 47.11
N SER A 104 -3.05 11.74 46.75
CA SER A 104 -2.97 12.86 47.66
C SER A 104 -4.34 13.01 48.29
N GLY A 105 -4.53 12.28 49.38
CA GLY A 105 -5.65 12.47 50.29
C GLY A 105 -5.90 13.96 50.56
N SER A 106 -7.18 14.31 50.57
CA SER A 106 -7.70 15.66 50.79
C SER A 106 -7.03 16.35 51.97
N ARG A 107 -6.22 17.38 51.69
CA ARG A 107 -6.00 18.48 52.63
C ARG A 107 -6.35 19.80 51.94
N LYS A 108 -7.47 20.36 52.37
CA LYS A 108 -7.95 21.70 52.01
C LYS A 108 -6.88 22.74 52.32
N GLY A 109 -6.51 23.52 51.30
CA GLY A 109 -5.92 24.85 51.45
C GLY A 109 -4.44 24.87 51.75
N LYS A 110 -3.61 25.07 50.72
CA LYS A 110 -2.38 25.88 50.80
C LYS A 110 -1.93 26.28 49.39
N LYS A 111 -1.62 27.57 49.25
CA LYS A 111 -1.08 28.27 48.08
C LYS A 111 0.16 27.52 47.55
N PRO A 112 0.36 27.38 46.23
CA PRO A 112 1.52 26.67 45.68
C PRO A 112 2.81 27.39 46.09
N THR A 113 3.64 26.69 46.85
CA THR A 113 5.00 27.06 47.24
C THR A 113 5.96 26.61 46.13
N PRO A 114 6.97 27.40 45.75
CA PRO A 114 7.92 27.03 44.69
C PRO A 114 8.61 25.69 44.97
N SER A 115 8.73 24.89 43.91
CA SER A 115 9.31 23.56 43.92
C SER A 115 10.80 23.62 44.34
N PRO A 116 11.23 22.87 45.37
CA PRO A 116 12.64 22.78 45.71
C PRO A 116 13.40 21.98 44.64
N THR A 117 14.63 22.42 44.38
CA THR A 117 15.64 21.75 43.56
C THR A 117 15.87 20.31 44.05
N PRO A 118 15.92 19.30 43.15
CA PRO A 118 16.13 17.92 43.57
C PRO A 118 17.51 17.75 44.21
N SER A 119 17.51 17.31 45.47
CA SER A 119 18.68 16.88 46.23
C SER A 119 19.22 15.55 45.69
N PRO A 120 20.54 15.32 45.67
CA PRO A 120 21.13 14.07 45.19
C PRO A 120 20.62 12.87 45.99
N THR A 121 20.18 11.84 45.27
CA THR A 121 19.69 10.56 45.79
C THR A 121 20.81 9.84 46.56
N PRO A 122 20.61 9.48 47.83
CA PRO A 122 21.59 8.69 48.58
C PRO A 122 21.63 7.24 48.07
N THR A 123 22.85 6.73 47.90
CA THR A 123 23.15 5.32 47.61
C THR A 123 22.59 4.41 48.71
N PRO A 124 21.74 3.42 48.38
CA PRO A 124 21.19 2.52 49.40
C PRO A 124 22.27 1.64 50.02
N THR A 125 22.38 1.70 51.35
CA THR A 125 23.13 0.75 52.17
C THR A 125 22.38 -0.59 52.23
N PRO A 126 23.06 -1.74 52.03
CA PRO A 126 22.40 -3.05 52.09
C PRO A 126 21.89 -3.35 53.51
N ALA A 127 20.60 -3.69 53.60
CA ALA A 127 19.93 -4.07 54.85
C ALA A 127 20.13 -5.56 55.18
N PRO A 128 20.15 -5.95 56.47
CA PRO A 128 20.29 -7.34 56.89
C PRO A 128 19.08 -8.20 56.51
N ALA A 129 19.35 -9.45 56.13
CA ALA A 129 18.36 -10.46 55.78
C ALA A 129 17.45 -10.80 56.97
N ALA A 130 16.18 -10.38 56.91
CA ALA A 130 15.15 -10.79 57.86
C ALA A 130 14.46 -12.07 57.39
N SER A 131 14.30 -13.00 58.33
CA SER A 131 13.67 -14.31 58.19
C SER A 131 12.22 -14.21 57.67
N ALA A 132 11.90 -15.03 56.68
CA ALA A 132 10.65 -15.01 55.93
C ALA A 132 9.46 -15.48 56.78
N SER A 133 8.53 -14.56 57.06
CA SER A 133 7.16 -14.88 57.42
C SER A 133 6.37 -15.23 56.15
N PRO A 134 5.48 -16.25 56.13
CA PRO A 134 4.68 -16.61 54.95
C PRO A 134 3.64 -15.52 54.68
N GLY A 135 4.07 -14.50 53.93
CA GLY A 135 3.24 -13.40 53.47
C GLY A 135 2.37 -13.82 52.29
N THR A 136 1.10 -13.46 52.36
CA THR A 136 0.14 -13.47 51.25
C THR A 136 0.78 -12.94 49.98
N ILE A 137 0.92 -13.81 48.97
CA ILE A 137 1.46 -13.48 47.65
C ILE A 137 0.52 -12.44 47.04
N ALA A 138 0.98 -11.20 46.93
CA ALA A 138 0.23 -10.15 46.24
C ALA A 138 -0.02 -10.60 44.80
N SER A 139 -1.30 -10.65 44.41
CA SER A 139 -1.69 -10.97 43.04
C SER A 139 -0.93 -10.05 42.08
N PRO A 140 -0.23 -10.58 41.07
CA PRO A 140 0.54 -9.76 40.15
C PRO A 140 -0.40 -8.74 39.51
N SER A 141 -0.01 -7.47 39.57
CA SER A 141 -0.73 -6.40 38.90
C SER A 141 -0.75 -6.69 37.39
N PRO A 142 -1.91 -6.62 36.71
CA PRO A 142 -1.97 -6.92 35.28
C PRO A 142 -1.07 -5.95 34.51
N THR A 143 -0.03 -6.48 33.85
CA THR A 143 0.81 -5.69 32.95
C THR A 143 -0.07 -5.13 31.82
N PRO A 144 -0.07 -3.81 31.59
CA PRO A 144 -0.84 -3.22 30.49
C PRO A 144 -0.45 -3.87 29.16
N ALA A 145 -1.44 -4.33 28.40
CA ALA A 145 -1.21 -4.88 27.07
C ALA A 145 -0.63 -3.78 26.16
N SER A 146 0.48 -4.09 25.47
CA SER A 146 1.08 -3.17 24.50
C SER A 146 0.11 -2.86 23.36
N PRO A 147 0.08 -1.62 22.85
CA PRO A 147 -0.73 -1.27 21.70
C PRO A 147 -0.31 -2.08 20.48
N SER A 148 -1.29 -2.59 19.73
CA SER A 148 -1.05 -3.37 18.51
C SER A 148 -2.05 -3.00 17.42
N MET A 149 -1.74 -3.34 16.18
CA MET A 149 -2.59 -3.16 15.01
C MET A 149 -2.63 -4.47 14.21
N SER A 150 -3.84 -4.96 13.94
CA SER A 150 -4.03 -6.06 13.01
C SER A 150 -4.09 -5.50 11.59
N VAL A 151 -3.37 -6.14 10.68
CA VAL A 151 -3.28 -5.73 9.27
C VAL A 151 -3.61 -6.94 8.40
N ALA A 152 -4.61 -6.80 7.55
CA ALA A 152 -4.90 -7.75 6.49
C ALA A 152 -4.59 -7.11 5.14
N VAL A 153 -3.91 -7.84 4.25
CA VAL A 153 -3.50 -7.35 2.93
C VAL A 153 -4.16 -8.21 1.86
N SER A 154 -4.69 -7.56 0.83
CA SER A 154 -5.35 -8.19 -0.32
C SER A 154 -4.79 -7.63 -1.63
N ILE A 155 -4.45 -8.47 -2.59
CA ILE A 155 -4.13 -8.07 -3.98
C ILE A 155 -5.37 -8.24 -4.85
N TYR A 156 -5.59 -7.28 -5.75
CA TYR A 156 -6.75 -7.21 -6.64
C TYR A 156 -8.09 -7.41 -5.90
N PRO A 157 -8.34 -6.65 -4.81
CA PRO A 157 -9.56 -6.78 -4.02
C PRO A 157 -10.79 -6.40 -4.84
N ALA A 158 -11.64 -7.38 -5.17
CA ALA A 158 -12.89 -7.15 -5.88
C ALA A 158 -13.89 -6.28 -5.08
N ASP A 159 -13.76 -6.27 -3.76
CA ASP A 159 -14.59 -5.52 -2.82
C ASP A 159 -13.94 -4.20 -2.35
N ALA A 160 -12.88 -3.73 -3.01
CA ALA A 160 -12.31 -2.44 -2.69
C ALA A 160 -13.31 -1.29 -2.96
N PRO A 161 -13.32 -0.25 -2.11
CA PRO A 161 -14.02 0.98 -2.40
C PRO A 161 -13.63 1.53 -3.78
N LYS A 162 -14.54 2.25 -4.44
CA LYS A 162 -14.17 3.04 -5.61
C LYS A 162 -13.37 4.26 -5.14
N MET A 163 -12.34 4.61 -5.90
CA MET A 163 -11.57 5.83 -5.63
C MET A 163 -12.49 7.06 -5.67
N VAL A 164 -12.47 7.85 -4.61
CA VAL A 164 -13.23 9.10 -4.52
C VAL A 164 -12.32 10.25 -4.91
N ILE A 165 -12.61 10.89 -6.03
CA ILE A 165 -11.83 12.04 -6.52
C ILE A 165 -12.23 13.27 -5.68
N VAL A 166 -11.28 13.77 -4.89
CA VAL A 166 -11.47 14.98 -4.08
C VAL A 166 -11.18 16.28 -4.84
N SER A 167 -10.55 16.20 -6.01
CA SER A 167 -10.30 17.34 -6.90
C SER A 167 -11.36 17.44 -8.01
N LYS A 168 -11.53 18.64 -8.57
CA LYS A 168 -12.39 18.86 -9.75
C LYS A 168 -11.82 18.26 -11.05
N GLU A 169 -10.61 17.70 -10.97
CA GLU A 169 -9.89 17.22 -12.12
C GLU A 169 -10.32 15.80 -12.46
N LYS A 170 -10.65 15.59 -13.74
CA LYS A 170 -11.06 14.28 -14.22
C LYS A 170 -9.84 13.37 -14.27
N LEU A 171 -9.68 12.52 -13.26
CA LEU A 171 -8.65 11.49 -13.26
C LEU A 171 -8.99 10.40 -14.29
N PRO A 172 -7.98 9.74 -14.88
CA PRO A 172 -8.21 8.54 -15.66
C PRO A 172 -8.93 7.47 -14.82
N PRO A 173 -9.62 6.50 -15.44
CA PRO A 173 -10.21 5.39 -14.70
C PRO A 173 -9.11 4.66 -13.94
N THR A 174 -9.37 4.29 -12.68
CA THR A 174 -8.40 3.60 -11.82
C THR A 174 -8.93 2.24 -11.38
N VAL A 175 -8.01 1.33 -11.07
CA VAL A 175 -8.29 0.00 -10.53
C VAL A 175 -7.56 -0.19 -9.22
N ALA A 176 -8.23 -0.80 -8.23
CA ALA A 176 -7.60 -1.17 -6.96
C ALA A 176 -6.61 -2.32 -7.18
N VAL A 177 -5.35 -2.10 -6.85
CA VAL A 177 -4.27 -3.08 -6.99
C VAL A 177 -4.02 -3.78 -5.68
N MET A 178 -3.98 -3.02 -4.59
CA MET A 178 -3.76 -3.58 -3.26
C MET A 178 -4.58 -2.85 -2.20
N ARG A 179 -5.04 -3.59 -1.21
CA ARG A 179 -5.75 -3.06 -0.04
C ARG A 179 -5.13 -3.57 1.24
N LEU A 180 -4.92 -2.66 2.17
CA LEU A 180 -4.55 -2.95 3.54
C LEU A 180 -5.75 -2.60 4.44
N ALA A 181 -6.27 -3.57 5.17
CA ALA A 181 -7.27 -3.37 6.21
C ALA A 181 -6.57 -3.32 7.57
N LEU A 182 -6.71 -2.20 8.26
CA LEU A 182 -6.08 -1.90 9.54
C LEU A 182 -7.16 -1.91 10.64
N VAL A 183 -6.89 -2.61 11.76
CA VAL A 183 -7.77 -2.63 12.94
C VAL A 183 -6.91 -2.41 14.19
N PRO A 184 -7.01 -1.25 14.86
CA PRO A 184 -6.20 -0.96 16.04
C PRO A 184 -6.77 -1.66 17.29
N SER A 185 -5.89 -2.16 18.16
CA SER A 185 -6.28 -2.83 19.42
C SER A 185 -6.57 -1.86 20.57
N VAL A 186 -6.20 -0.59 20.40
CA VAL A 186 -6.41 0.53 21.33
C VAL A 186 -6.79 1.78 20.54
N ASP A 187 -7.31 2.80 21.22
CA ASP A 187 -7.48 4.12 20.61
C ASP A 187 -6.11 4.69 20.27
N PHE A 188 -5.96 5.15 19.02
CA PHE A 188 -4.67 5.54 18.48
C PHE A 188 -4.81 6.88 17.77
N THR A 189 -3.87 7.80 17.96
CA THR A 189 -3.90 9.09 17.26
C THR A 189 -2.74 9.16 16.27
N LEU A 190 -3.08 9.27 14.99
CA LEU A 190 -2.15 9.64 13.95
C LEU A 190 -1.87 11.14 14.04
N ASP A 191 -0.66 11.50 14.43
CA ASP A 191 -0.21 12.88 14.53
C ASP A 191 1.18 13.01 13.91
N GLY A 192 1.24 13.56 12.69
CA GLY A 192 2.49 13.81 11.97
C GLY A 192 2.63 13.04 10.65
N ALA A 193 3.89 12.83 10.24
CA ALA A 193 4.20 12.19 8.97
C ALA A 193 3.98 10.68 9.04
N ALA A 194 3.30 10.12 8.05
CA ALA A 194 3.29 8.70 7.78
C ALA A 194 3.92 8.44 6.40
N MET A 195 4.46 7.25 6.20
CA MET A 195 5.04 6.85 4.92
C MET A 195 4.51 5.47 4.57
N ALA A 196 4.00 5.30 3.36
CA ALA A 196 3.66 3.99 2.82
C ALA A 196 4.55 3.73 1.61
N GLN A 197 5.28 2.61 1.66
CA GLN A 197 6.10 2.13 0.58
C GLN A 197 5.51 0.83 0.05
N PHE A 198 5.43 0.70 -1.27
CA PHE A 198 4.89 -0.48 -1.95
C PHE A 198 5.91 -0.96 -2.96
N THR A 199 6.16 -2.25 -3.00
CA THR A 199 6.93 -2.89 -4.07
C THR A 199 5.96 -3.68 -4.93
N LEU A 200 5.99 -3.39 -6.24
CA LEU A 200 5.10 -3.99 -7.24
C LEU A 200 5.91 -4.58 -8.40
N PRO A 201 5.43 -5.65 -9.06
CA PRO A 201 6.11 -6.20 -10.23
C PRO A 201 6.09 -5.23 -11.42
N ASP A 202 7.27 -4.86 -11.93
CA ASP A 202 7.42 -3.85 -13.01
C ASP A 202 6.72 -4.28 -14.31
N THR A 203 6.71 -5.58 -14.62
CA THR A 203 6.05 -6.17 -15.79
C THR A 203 4.55 -5.85 -15.85
N GLU A 204 3.92 -5.64 -14.69
CA GLU A 204 2.49 -5.37 -14.58
C GLU A 204 2.16 -3.88 -14.48
N PHE A 205 3.08 -3.07 -13.98
CA PHE A 205 2.77 -1.68 -13.64
C PHE A 205 3.71 -0.60 -14.18
N GLY A 206 4.69 -0.96 -15.02
CA GLY A 206 5.52 0.03 -15.71
C GLY A 206 4.70 1.14 -16.38
N ASN A 207 5.12 2.39 -16.19
CA ASN A 207 4.51 3.61 -16.75
C ASN A 207 3.07 3.94 -16.31
N ARG A 208 2.55 3.36 -15.23
CA ARG A 208 1.22 3.71 -14.69
C ARG A 208 1.33 4.80 -13.63
N GLY A 209 0.32 5.66 -13.54
CA GLY A 209 0.11 6.53 -12.39
C GLY A 209 -0.54 5.76 -11.24
N PHE A 210 -0.23 6.19 -10.01
CA PHE A 210 -0.77 5.58 -8.80
C PHE A 210 -1.35 6.60 -7.84
N ALA A 211 -2.40 6.17 -7.15
CA ALA A 211 -3.05 6.92 -6.09
C ALA A 211 -3.21 6.04 -4.85
N LEU A 212 -3.05 6.64 -3.67
CA LEU A 212 -3.26 6.00 -2.38
C LEU A 212 -4.42 6.72 -1.68
N GLN A 213 -5.45 5.99 -1.30
CA GLN A 213 -6.59 6.56 -0.57
C GLN A 213 -6.84 5.80 0.73
N PHE A 214 -7.11 6.56 1.78
CA PHE A 214 -7.41 6.06 3.12
C PHE A 214 -8.91 6.22 3.40
N PHE A 215 -9.55 5.17 3.89
CA PHE A 215 -10.97 5.12 4.18
C PHE A 215 -11.23 4.61 5.59
N GLU A 216 -12.33 5.05 6.18
CA GLU A 216 -12.97 4.37 7.30
C GLU A 216 -14.07 3.45 6.78
N GLU A 217 -14.06 2.19 7.18
CA GLU A 217 -15.16 1.25 6.93
C GLU A 217 -16.06 1.20 8.17
N THR A 218 -17.32 1.58 7.99
CA THR A 218 -18.35 1.45 9.01
C THR A 218 -19.32 0.34 8.63
N VAL A 219 -19.75 -0.45 9.62
CA VAL A 219 -20.78 -1.48 9.44
C VAL A 219 -22.08 -0.97 10.05
N GLY A 220 -23.03 -0.61 9.18
CA GLY A 220 -24.33 -0.11 9.58
C GLY A 220 -25.31 -1.21 9.99
N LYS A 221 -26.57 -0.81 10.22
CA LYS A 221 -27.68 -1.75 10.44
C LYS A 221 -27.80 -2.70 9.25
N LYS A 222 -28.14 -3.97 9.51
CA LYS A 222 -28.26 -5.04 8.51
C LYS A 222 -26.94 -5.40 7.81
N ASN A 223 -25.80 -5.21 8.47
CA ASN A 223 -24.46 -5.51 7.92
C ASN A 223 -24.13 -4.76 6.63
N LYS A 224 -24.81 -3.63 6.35
CA LYS A 224 -24.49 -2.79 5.20
C LYS A 224 -23.17 -2.07 5.49
N ARG A 225 -22.14 -2.34 4.67
CA ARG A 225 -20.84 -1.65 4.76
C ARG A 225 -20.93 -0.30 4.07
N SER A 226 -20.37 0.71 4.70
CA SER A 226 -20.20 2.06 4.16
C SER A 226 -18.74 2.47 4.32
N THR A 227 -18.17 3.05 3.27
CA THR A 227 -16.76 3.45 3.25
C THR A 227 -16.68 4.95 3.08
N HIS A 228 -16.03 5.63 4.02
CA HIS A 228 -15.89 7.08 4.03
C HIS A 228 -14.44 7.45 3.74
N PRO A 229 -14.14 8.20 2.67
CA PRO A 229 -12.77 8.61 2.38
C PRO A 229 -12.31 9.61 3.45
N LEU A 230 -11.16 9.33 4.07
CA LEU A 230 -10.54 10.19 5.07
C LEU A 230 -9.43 11.05 4.44
N TYR A 231 -8.66 10.47 3.54
CA TYR A 231 -7.50 11.13 2.94
C TYR A 231 -7.18 10.53 1.58
N SER A 232 -6.67 11.33 0.63
CA SER A 232 -6.31 10.87 -0.71
C SER A 232 -5.00 11.49 -1.17
N LEU A 233 -4.13 10.68 -1.75
CA LEU A 233 -2.91 11.07 -2.45
C LEU A 233 -2.99 10.51 -3.86
N THR A 234 -2.72 11.34 -4.86
CA THR A 234 -2.97 10.97 -6.26
C THR A 234 -1.70 10.84 -7.09
N LYS A 235 -0.52 11.06 -6.49
CA LYS A 235 0.73 11.16 -7.26
C LYS A 235 1.82 10.33 -6.64
N SER A 236 2.11 9.21 -7.29
CA SER A 236 3.40 8.55 -7.24
C SER A 236 3.62 7.84 -8.57
N GLN A 237 4.86 7.85 -9.06
CA GLN A 237 5.29 7.05 -10.19
C GLN A 237 6.16 5.91 -9.66
N LEU A 238 6.10 4.77 -10.33
CA LEU A 238 6.91 3.61 -9.97
C LEU A 238 8.39 3.89 -10.26
N ASP A 239 9.23 3.95 -9.23
CA ASP A 239 10.69 4.03 -9.38
C ASP A 239 11.28 2.64 -9.18
N LYS A 240 11.72 2.00 -10.28
CA LYS A 240 12.40 0.69 -10.29
C LYS A 240 11.65 -0.43 -9.53
N GLN A 241 10.32 -0.38 -9.45
CA GLN A 241 9.38 -1.27 -8.69
C GLN A 241 8.87 -0.72 -7.36
N THR A 242 9.40 0.40 -6.87
CA THR A 242 9.01 0.95 -5.58
C THR A 242 8.16 2.20 -5.74
N LEU A 243 7.01 2.23 -5.06
CA LEU A 243 6.21 3.43 -4.86
C LEU A 243 6.38 3.89 -3.43
N THR A 244 6.65 5.18 -3.26
CA THR A 244 6.69 5.80 -1.93
C THR A 244 5.65 6.90 -1.86
N PHE A 245 4.85 6.87 -0.81
CA PHE A 245 3.85 7.87 -0.47
C PHE A 245 4.17 8.45 0.90
N SER A 246 4.48 9.74 0.92
CA SER A 246 4.59 10.50 2.17
C SER A 246 3.25 11.13 2.49
N LEU A 247 2.60 10.65 3.55
CA LEU A 247 1.35 11.16 4.06
C LEU A 247 1.62 12.16 5.18
N LYS A 248 0.91 13.29 5.17
CA LYS A 248 0.83 14.17 6.34
C LYS A 248 -0.65 14.26 6.73
N PRO A 249 -1.23 13.17 7.27
CA PRO A 249 -2.62 13.19 7.67
C PRO A 249 -2.84 14.30 8.70
N PRO A 250 -4.02 14.96 8.69
CA PRO A 250 -4.42 15.77 9.82
C PRO A 250 -4.47 14.88 11.07
N LYS A 251 -4.39 15.51 12.25
CA LYS A 251 -4.52 14.79 13.52
C LYS A 251 -5.80 13.95 13.51
N LEU A 252 -5.63 12.63 13.43
CA LEU A 252 -6.71 11.68 13.19
C LEU A 252 -6.71 10.64 14.30
N THR A 253 -7.77 10.61 15.07
CA THR A 253 -7.99 9.57 16.08
C THR A 253 -8.65 8.36 15.41
N LEU A 254 -8.03 7.19 15.56
CA LEU A 254 -8.51 5.89 15.15
C LEU A 254 -9.01 5.13 16.38
N PRO A 255 -10.33 5.10 16.66
CA PRO A 255 -10.86 4.33 17.77
C PRO A 255 -10.55 2.83 17.67
N LYS A 256 -10.38 2.20 18.83
CA LYS A 256 -10.18 0.77 18.98
C LYS A 256 -11.26 -0.03 18.24
N GLY A 257 -10.82 -1.05 17.49
CA GLY A 257 -11.72 -1.99 16.82
C GLY A 257 -12.43 -1.43 15.58
N HIS A 258 -12.24 -0.15 15.24
CA HIS A 258 -12.69 0.37 13.95
C HIS A 258 -11.81 -0.19 12.82
N LYS A 259 -12.40 -0.31 11.64
CA LYS A 259 -11.71 -0.85 10.47
C LYS A 259 -11.39 0.28 9.50
N TYR A 260 -10.12 0.40 9.15
CA TYR A 260 -9.64 1.37 8.18
C TYR A 260 -9.09 0.65 6.96
N LEU A 261 -9.26 1.24 5.79
CA LEU A 261 -8.76 0.69 4.54
C LEU A 261 -7.77 1.67 3.92
N MET A 262 -6.55 1.22 3.66
CA MET A 262 -5.62 1.92 2.78
C MET A 262 -5.58 1.19 1.45
N VAL A 263 -6.00 1.86 0.38
CA VAL A 263 -6.17 1.26 -0.94
C VAL A 263 -5.24 1.94 -1.94
N LEU A 264 -4.38 1.15 -2.55
CA LEU A 264 -3.52 1.55 -3.65
C LEU A 264 -4.27 1.31 -4.97
N TYR A 265 -4.46 2.39 -5.72
CA TYR A 265 -5.04 2.37 -7.05
C TYR A 265 -3.95 2.63 -8.09
N ALA A 266 -4.10 2.00 -9.25
CA ALA A 266 -3.31 2.31 -10.43
C ALA A 266 -4.23 2.70 -11.58
N ASP A 267 -3.76 3.57 -12.47
CA ASP A 267 -4.48 3.93 -13.69
C ASP A 267 -4.83 2.68 -14.48
N GLN A 268 -6.07 2.53 -14.94
CA GLN A 268 -6.47 1.40 -15.76
C GLN A 268 -5.57 1.37 -17.01
N ARG A 269 -4.99 0.21 -17.33
CA ARG A 269 -4.23 0.07 -18.58
C ARG A 269 -5.13 0.50 -19.73
N PRO A 270 -4.65 1.32 -20.68
CA PRO A 270 -5.36 1.50 -21.94
C PRO A 270 -5.68 0.10 -22.45
N ALA A 271 -6.95 -0.15 -22.77
CA ALA A 271 -7.31 -1.40 -23.39
C ALA A 271 -6.40 -1.54 -24.61
N THR A 272 -5.54 -2.58 -24.63
CA THR A 272 -4.77 -2.89 -25.83
C THR A 272 -5.80 -2.97 -26.94
N PRO A 273 -5.70 -2.15 -28.00
CA PRO A 273 -6.69 -2.17 -29.07
C PRO A 273 -6.79 -3.64 -29.50
N SER A 274 -7.99 -4.20 -29.37
CA SER A 274 -8.24 -5.57 -29.82
C SER A 274 -7.65 -5.65 -31.23
N PRO A 275 -6.76 -6.62 -31.52
CA PRO A 275 -6.13 -6.71 -32.82
C PRO A 275 -7.24 -6.60 -33.85
N ALA A 276 -7.14 -5.59 -34.72
CA ALA A 276 -8.11 -5.41 -35.79
C ALA A 276 -8.29 -6.78 -36.44
N PRO A 277 -9.55 -7.25 -36.62
CA PRO A 277 -9.80 -8.60 -37.13
C PRO A 277 -8.91 -8.79 -38.35
N SER A 278 -7.93 -9.69 -38.22
CA SER A 278 -6.96 -9.94 -39.29
C SER A 278 -7.81 -10.26 -40.49
N SER A 279 -7.77 -9.37 -41.49
CA SER A 279 -8.65 -9.43 -42.65
C SER A 279 -8.48 -10.83 -43.21
N SER A 280 -9.51 -11.66 -42.99
CA SER A 280 -9.49 -13.07 -43.33
C SER A 280 -9.01 -13.16 -44.75
N VAL A 281 -7.82 -13.72 -44.95
CA VAL A 281 -7.25 -13.93 -46.27
C VAL A 281 -8.29 -14.74 -47.01
N THR A 282 -8.96 -14.09 -47.96
CA THR A 282 -9.87 -14.74 -48.88
C THR A 282 -9.09 -15.93 -49.45
N PRO A 283 -9.59 -17.17 -49.36
CA PRO A 283 -8.85 -18.35 -49.80
C PRO A 283 -8.35 -18.11 -51.22
N GLN A 284 -7.03 -17.95 -51.35
CA GLN A 284 -6.36 -17.79 -52.62
C GLN A 284 -6.69 -19.04 -53.43
N ALA A 285 -7.37 -18.85 -54.56
CA ALA A 285 -7.75 -19.91 -55.47
C ALA A 285 -6.55 -20.84 -55.70
N SER A 286 -6.82 -22.14 -55.61
CA SER A 286 -5.82 -23.20 -55.76
C SER A 286 -4.92 -22.93 -56.97
N PRO A 287 -3.58 -23.06 -56.82
CA PRO A 287 -2.68 -22.92 -57.95
C PRO A 287 -3.07 -23.95 -59.02
N VAL A 288 -3.39 -23.44 -60.21
CA VAL A 288 -3.47 -24.24 -61.43
C VAL A 288 -2.13 -24.96 -61.59
N LEU A 289 -2.19 -26.30 -61.67
CA LEU A 289 -1.07 -27.16 -62.00
C LEU A 289 -0.37 -26.63 -63.27
N GLN A 290 0.83 -26.07 -63.12
CA GLN A 290 1.72 -25.82 -64.24
C GLN A 290 2.31 -27.17 -64.69
N PRO A 291 2.22 -27.52 -65.98
CA PRO A 291 2.80 -28.75 -66.50
C PRO A 291 4.33 -28.74 -66.42
N ASP A 292 4.87 -29.91 -66.11
CA ASP A 292 6.28 -30.31 -66.04
C ASP A 292 7.20 -29.54 -67.00
N ASN A 293 8.19 -28.85 -66.42
CA ASN A 293 9.37 -28.40 -67.15
C ASN A 293 10.38 -29.56 -67.19
N PRO A 294 10.83 -30.00 -68.37
CA PRO A 294 11.75 -31.12 -68.49
C PRO A 294 13.12 -30.78 -67.87
N VAL A 295 13.60 -31.70 -67.03
CA VAL A 295 14.93 -31.69 -66.41
C VAL A 295 16.01 -31.74 -67.49
N PRO A 296 16.96 -30.78 -67.56
CA PRO A 296 18.09 -30.86 -68.45
C PRO A 296 19.10 -31.91 -67.97
N ALA A 297 19.57 -32.73 -68.92
CA ALA A 297 20.53 -33.81 -68.71
C ALA A 297 21.91 -33.30 -68.25
N PRO A 298 22.64 -34.04 -67.40
CA PRO A 298 23.98 -33.67 -66.97
C PRO A 298 24.99 -33.85 -68.11
N SER A 299 25.63 -32.75 -68.50
CA SER A 299 26.79 -32.70 -69.39
C SER A 299 28.02 -33.24 -68.67
N SER A 300 28.53 -34.38 -69.14
CA SER A 300 29.82 -34.95 -68.74
C SER A 300 30.98 -34.20 -69.38
N THR A 301 31.78 -33.49 -68.57
CA THR A 301 33.04 -32.88 -68.99
C THR A 301 34.18 -33.87 -68.76
N PRO A 302 35.02 -34.21 -69.76
CA PRO A 302 36.25 -34.95 -69.54
C PRO A 302 37.37 -33.99 -69.11
N GLN A 303 38.08 -34.33 -68.02
CA GLN A 303 39.34 -33.66 -67.64
C GLN A 303 40.53 -34.33 -68.34
N PRO A 304 41.55 -33.56 -68.76
CA PRO A 304 42.88 -34.07 -69.11
C PRO A 304 43.70 -34.43 -67.86
#